data_AF-A4C2D0-F1
#
_entry.id   AF-A4C2D0-F1
#
_cell.length_a   1.000
_cell.length_b   1.000
_cell.length_c   1.000
_cell.angle_alpha   90.00
_cell.angle_beta   90.00
_cell.angle_gamma   90.00
#
_symmetry.space_group_name_H-M   'P 1'
#
loop_
_entity.id
_entity.type
_entity.pdbx_description
1 polymer ?
#
loop_
_entity_poly.entity_id
_entity_poly.type
_entity_poly.pdbx_seq_one_letter_code
_entity_poly.pdbx_strand_id
1 'polypeptide(L)' 'MVKKKSNLISIIPAFLLMGIAVGIQTKSIIVNAAIGLIVGIVIYFFLSYRNKRFNKNR' A
#
# COMPACT_ATOMS: atom_id res chain seq x y z
N MET A 1 17.72 -20.87 2.64
CA MET A 1 16.46 -20.12 2.87
C MET A 1 16.46 -18.87 2.02
N VAL A 2 15.57 -18.77 1.02
CA VAL A 2 15.45 -17.60 0.14
C VAL A 2 15.13 -16.37 1.00
N LYS A 3 16.03 -15.38 1.04
CA LYS A 3 15.75 -14.06 1.65
C LYS A 3 14.53 -13.48 0.94
N LYS A 4 13.35 -13.50 1.60
CA LYS A 4 12.13 -12.86 1.10
C LYS A 4 12.43 -11.37 0.94
N LYS A 5 12.71 -10.92 -0.29
CA LYS A 5 12.85 -9.51 -0.62
C LYS A 5 11.52 -8.84 -0.29
N SER A 6 11.46 -8.11 0.82
CA SER A 6 10.23 -7.50 1.30
C SER A 6 9.82 -6.37 0.36
N ASN A 7 9.06 -6.69 -0.68
CA ASN A 7 8.49 -5.76 -1.65
C ASN A 7 7.36 -4.93 -1.02
N LEU A 8 7.58 -4.35 0.16
CA LEU A 8 6.62 -3.48 0.86
C LEU A 8 6.25 -2.25 0.01
N ILE A 9 7.11 -1.89 -0.94
CA ILE A 9 6.88 -0.84 -1.93
C ILE A 9 5.69 -1.20 -2.84
N SER A 10 5.44 -2.48 -3.11
CA SER A 10 4.32 -2.94 -3.95
C SER A 10 2.94 -2.72 -3.30
N ILE A 11 2.88 -2.34 -2.02
CA ILE A 11 1.61 -2.02 -1.35
C ILE A 11 0.97 -0.77 -1.97
N ILE A 12 1.79 0.23 -2.34
CA ILE A 12 1.32 1.51 -2.89
C ILE A 12 0.58 1.32 -4.23
N PRO A 13 1.18 0.67 -5.26
CA PRO A 13 0.47 0.43 -6.51
C PRO A 13 -0.74 -0.50 -6.36
N ALA A 14 -0.71 -1.45 -5.41
CA ALA A 14 -1.88 -2.28 -5.12
C ALA A 14 -3.07 -1.45 -4.61
N PHE A 15 -2.87 -0.54 -3.66
CA PHE A 15 -3.93 0.32 -3.14
C PHE A 15 -4.40 1.38 -4.15
N LEU A 16 -3.52 1.86 -5.03
CA LEU A 16 -3.90 2.72 -6.15
C LEU A 16 -4.86 2.00 -7.11
N LEU A 17 -4.51 0.78 -7.54
CA LEU A 17 -5.36 -0.03 -8.43
C LEU A 17 -6.70 -0.37 -7.77
N MET A 18 -6.70 -0.65 -6.46
CA MET A 18 -7.91 -0.88 -5.68
C MET A 18 -8.83 0.36 -5.70
N GLY A 19 -8.26 1.55 -5.48
CA GLY A 19 -9.00 2.82 -5.54
C GLY A 19 -9.59 3.11 -6.92
N ILE A 20 -8.85 2.79 -7.99
CA ILE A 20 -9.34 2.91 -9.37
C ILE A 20 -10.48 1.92 -9.62
N ALA A 21 -10.37 0.67 -9.19
CA ALA A 21 -11.42 -0.35 -9.38
C ALA A 21 -12.74 0.05 -8.69
N VAL A 22 -12.66 0.55 -7.46
CA VAL A 22 -13.81 1.12 -6.73
C VAL A 22 -14.32 2.39 -7.42
N GLY A 23 -13.42 3.21 -7.95
CA GLY A 23 -13.72 4.41 -8.72
C GLY A 23 -14.51 4.14 -10.01
N ILE A 24 -14.21 3.05 -10.70
CA ILE A 24 -14.95 2.61 -11.89
C ILE A 24 -16.38 2.21 -11.50
N GLN A 25 -16.54 1.48 -10.38
CA GLN A 25 -17.86 1.05 -9.90
C GLN A 25 -18.75 2.24 -9.48
N THR A 26 -18.16 3.25 -8.85
CA THR A 26 -18.87 4.43 -8.30
C THR A 26 -18.97 5.60 -9.26
N LYS A 27 -18.46 5.47 -10.50
CA LYS A 27 -18.33 6.53 -11.51
C LYS A 27 -17.49 7.74 -11.07
N SER A 28 -16.76 7.64 -9.96
CA SER A 28 -15.88 8.69 -9.43
C SER A 28 -14.45 8.17 -9.31
N ILE A 29 -13.78 8.07 -10.45
CA ILE A 29 -12.46 7.44 -10.56
C ILE A 29 -11.38 8.29 -9.86
N ILE A 30 -11.39 9.60 -10.07
CA ILE A 30 -10.34 10.50 -9.56
C ILE A 30 -10.36 10.56 -8.03
N VAL A 31 -11.55 10.69 -7.43
CA VAL A 31 -11.70 10.79 -5.97
C VAL A 31 -11.29 9.47 -5.30
N ASN A 32 -11.75 8.34 -5.83
CA ASN A 32 -11.43 7.04 -5.23
C ASN A 32 -9.98 6.60 -5.48
N ALA A 33 -9.37 6.99 -6.61
CA ALA A 33 -7.94 6.80 -6.83
C ALA A 33 -7.11 7.64 -5.84
N ALA A 34 -7.49 8.89 -5.56
CA ALA A 34 -6.82 9.72 -4.56
C ALA A 34 -6.95 9.13 -3.14
N ILE A 35 -8.13 8.65 -2.77
CA ILE A 35 -8.35 7.96 -1.49
C ILE A 35 -7.50 6.69 -1.40
N GLY A 36 -7.49 5.86 -2.45
CA GLY A 36 -6.65 4.66 -2.52
C GLY A 36 -5.16 4.96 -2.37
N LEU A 37 -4.68 6.05 -2.98
CA LEU A 37 -3.29 6.51 -2.85
C LEU A 37 -2.97 6.95 -1.42
N ILE A 38 -3.82 7.76 -0.79
CA ILE A 38 -3.67 8.21 0.61
C ILE A 38 -3.62 7.02 1.56
N VAL A 39 -4.56 6.09 1.43
CA VAL A 39 -4.63 4.87 2.24
C VAL A 39 -3.38 4.01 2.03
N GLY A 40 -2.95 3.85 0.78
CA GLY A 40 -1.72 3.12 0.42
C GLY A 40 -0.46 3.70 1.07
N ILE A 41 -0.35 5.04 1.13
CA ILE A 41 0.76 5.73 1.81
C ILE A 41 0.73 5.47 3.33
N VAL A 42 -0.44 5.61 3.96
CA VAL A 42 -0.59 5.39 5.41
C VAL A 42 -0.20 3.96 5.79
N ILE A 43 -0.68 2.98 5.02
CA ILE A 43 -0.37 1.56 5.23
C ILE A 43 1.11 1.28 4.97
N TYR A 44 1.69 1.84 3.90
CA TYR A 44 3.13 1.74 3.65
C TYR A 44 3.95 2.27 4.82
N PHE A 45 3.60 3.44 5.36
CA PHE A 45 4.29 4.04 6.50
C PHE A 45 4.20 3.14 7.74
N PHE A 46 3.01 2.62 8.02
CA PHE A 46 2.77 1.71 9.14
C PHE A 46 3.56 0.40 9.01
N LEU A 47 3.55 -0.24 7.83
CA LEU A 47 4.32 -1.45 7.59
C LEU A 47 5.82 -1.19 7.60
N SER A 48 6.28 -0.07 7.04
CA SER A 48 7.69 0.32 7.05
C SER A 48 8.20 0.53 8.49
N TYR A 49 7.40 1.19 9.34
CA TYR A 49 7.68 1.34 10.76
C TYR A 49 7.76 -0.01 11.49
N ARG A 50 6.79 -0.90 11.25
CA ARG A 50 6.75 -2.25 11.86
C ARG A 50 7.90 -3.14 11.37
N ASN A 51 8.25 -3.07 10.09
CA ASN A 51 9.33 -3.86 9.49
C ASN A 51 10.71 -3.45 10.07
N LYS A 52 10.93 -2.16 10.35
CA LYS A 52 12.14 -1.68 11.03
C LYS A 52 12.27 -2.23 12.45
N ARG A 53 11.16 -2.37 13.20
CA ARG A 53 11.19 -3.01 14.54
C ARG A 53 11.46 -4.52 14.47
N PHE A 54 10.95 -5.20 13.46
CA PHE A 54 11.16 -6.66 13.31
C PHE A 54 12.61 -7.03 12.93
N ASN A 55 13.30 -6.18 12.16
CA ASN A 55 14.71 -6.39 11.80
C ASN A 55 15.69 -6.02 12.93
N LYS A 56 15.26 -5.28 13.96
CA LYS A 56 16.08 -4.92 15.12
C LYS A 56 16.03 -5.97 16.24
N ASN A 57 15.05 -6.87 16.20
CA ASN A 57 14.84 -7.94 17.19
C ASN A 57 15.26 -9.33 16.67
N ARG A 58 16.05 -9.39 15.59
CA ARG A 58 16.70 -10.62 15.10
C ARG A 58 18.20 -10.48 15.18
#